data_AF-A0A2Z4ZY49-F1
#
_entry.id   AF-A0A2Z4ZY49-F1
#
_cell.length_a   1.000
_cell.length_b   1.000
_cell.length_c   1.000
_cell.angle_alpha   90.00
_cell.angle_beta   90.00
_cell.angle_gamma   90.00
#
_symmetry.space_group_name_H-M   'P 1'
#
loop_
_entity.id
_entity.type
_entity.pdbx_description
1 polymer ?
#
loop_
_entity_poly.entity_id
_entity_poly.type
_entity_poly.pdbx_seq_one_letter_code
_entity_poly.pdbx_strand_id
1 'polypeptide(L)'
;MKNQQCFSCGAQEGMLHFEGRGETMSVKGLERRVDDLSGWECQMCGEVELDSSCSDRYDHAGDELVNAARRMIGEEMKRIRRKLHLSQKEAVSFLSGGGHNAFSRYERGEVLPPKALMLLMRLLDRYPHLLADARTLAEGADLRGFKTTVHKEHEILTTS
;
A
#
# COMPACT_ATOMS: atom_id res chain seq x y z
N MET A 1 30.33 12.66 -30.08
CA MET A 1 29.36 12.24 -29.04
C MET A 1 29.19 10.74 -29.15
N LYS A 2 29.16 10.02 -28.03
CA LYS A 2 28.84 8.59 -28.07
C LYS A 2 27.34 8.45 -28.35
N ASN A 3 26.98 7.64 -29.32
CA ASN A 3 25.61 7.30 -29.68
C ASN A 3 25.43 5.77 -29.68
N GLN A 4 24.21 5.30 -29.49
CA GLN A 4 23.86 3.89 -29.61
C GLN A 4 22.41 3.70 -30.05
N GLN A 5 22.07 2.46 -30.42
CA GLN A 5 20.71 2.09 -30.77
C GLN A 5 19.81 2.11 -29.53
N CYS A 6 18.62 2.66 -29.66
CA CYS A 6 17.59 2.59 -28.62
C CYS A 6 16.89 1.23 -28.68
N PHE A 7 16.91 0.47 -27.58
CA PHE A 7 16.24 -0.83 -27.50
C PHE A 7 14.71 -0.73 -27.33
N SER A 8 14.20 0.44 -26.95
CA SER A 8 12.77 0.70 -26.76
C SER A 8 12.05 0.98 -28.09
N CYS A 9 12.59 1.90 -28.92
CA CYS A 9 11.97 2.29 -30.21
C CYS A 9 12.72 1.82 -31.48
N GLY A 10 13.91 1.25 -31.33
CA GLY A 10 14.72 0.72 -32.45
C GLY A 10 15.56 1.75 -33.21
N ALA A 11 15.51 3.04 -32.85
CA ALA A 11 16.31 4.08 -33.51
C ALA A 11 17.82 3.81 -33.39
N GLN A 12 18.52 3.60 -34.51
CA GLN A 12 19.92 3.12 -34.58
C GLN A 12 20.95 4.03 -33.89
N GLU A 13 20.72 5.34 -33.88
CA GLU A 13 21.56 6.33 -33.20
C GLU A 13 20.70 7.24 -32.31
N GLY A 14 19.59 6.69 -31.79
CA GLY A 14 18.63 7.47 -31.02
C GLY A 14 19.14 7.89 -29.64
N MET A 15 20.04 7.12 -29.05
CA MET A 15 20.49 7.32 -27.67
C MET A 15 21.71 8.24 -27.61
N LEU A 16 21.59 9.34 -26.88
CA LEU A 16 22.70 10.24 -26.57
C LEU A 16 23.08 10.14 -25.10
N HIS A 17 24.39 10.01 -24.83
CA HIS A 17 24.88 9.98 -23.47
C HIS A 17 24.85 11.37 -22.82
N PHE A 18 24.43 11.44 -21.56
CA PHE A 18 24.36 12.65 -20.74
C PHE A 18 25.10 12.45 -19.42
N GLU A 19 25.53 13.55 -18.81
CA GLU A 19 26.20 13.60 -17.51
C GLU A 19 25.72 14.81 -16.70
N GLY A 20 25.84 14.75 -15.37
CA GLY A 20 25.54 15.88 -14.46
C GLY A 20 24.05 16.24 -14.34
N ARG A 21 23.14 15.37 -14.79
CA ARG A 21 21.68 15.62 -14.70
C ARG A 21 21.21 15.46 -13.26
N GLY A 22 20.26 16.28 -12.83
CA GLY A 22 19.57 16.06 -11.56
C GLY A 22 18.08 15.89 -11.75
N GLU A 23 17.53 14.84 -11.16
CA GLU A 23 16.13 14.45 -11.28
C GLU A 23 15.44 14.48 -9.92
N THR A 24 14.14 14.74 -9.91
CA THR A 24 13.35 14.82 -8.67
C THR A 24 12.17 13.86 -8.74
N MET A 25 12.15 12.92 -7.80
CA MET A 25 11.10 11.92 -7.65
C MET A 25 10.07 12.44 -6.64
N SER A 26 8.78 12.13 -6.85
CA SER A 26 7.71 12.47 -5.92
C SER A 26 6.81 11.26 -5.64
N VAL A 27 6.56 10.99 -4.35
CA VAL A 27 5.64 9.94 -3.90
C VAL A 27 4.77 10.50 -2.79
N LYS A 28 3.45 10.60 -3.04
CA LYS A 28 2.45 11.05 -2.04
C LYS A 28 2.83 12.38 -1.36
N GLY A 29 3.42 13.32 -2.11
CA GLY A 29 3.82 14.64 -1.61
C GLY A 29 5.16 14.68 -0.89
N LEU A 30 5.88 13.55 -0.79
CA LEU A 30 7.29 13.52 -0.45
C LEU A 30 8.11 13.65 -1.72
N GLU A 31 9.19 14.41 -1.66
CA GLU A 31 10.10 14.61 -2.79
C GLU A 31 11.51 14.16 -2.43
N ARG A 32 12.20 13.59 -3.42
CA ARG A 32 13.62 13.24 -3.32
C ARG A 32 14.31 13.62 -4.61
N ARG A 33 15.30 14.51 -4.51
CA ARG A 33 16.19 14.86 -5.62
C ARG A 33 17.42 13.96 -5.62
N VAL A 34 17.82 13.50 -6.80
CA VAL A 34 19.08 12.78 -7.07
C VAL A 34 19.83 13.57 -8.13
N ASP A 35 20.96 14.15 -7.73
CA ASP A 35 21.84 14.93 -8.60
C ASP A 35 22.94 14.08 -9.22
N ASP A 36 23.69 14.64 -10.17
CA ASP A 36 24.87 14.02 -10.78
C ASP A 36 24.60 12.61 -11.31
N LEU A 37 23.57 12.53 -12.17
CA LEU A 37 23.18 11.35 -12.93
C LEU A 37 23.81 11.40 -14.32
N SER A 38 24.26 10.23 -14.76
CA SER A 38 24.72 9.97 -16.11
C SER A 38 24.01 8.76 -16.69
N GLY A 39 23.94 8.70 -18.01
CA GLY A 39 23.24 7.65 -18.72
C GLY A 39 22.95 8.05 -20.15
N TRP A 40 21.96 7.41 -20.75
CA TRP A 40 21.60 7.58 -22.14
C TRP A 40 20.13 7.98 -22.25
N GLU A 41 19.83 8.93 -23.13
CA GLU A 41 18.45 9.31 -23.42
C GLU A 41 18.17 9.25 -24.93
N CYS A 42 17.08 8.59 -25.28
CA CYS A 42 16.62 8.53 -26.65
C CYS A 42 16.00 9.86 -27.07
N GLN A 43 16.59 10.52 -28.07
CA GLN A 43 16.04 11.77 -28.63
C GLN A 43 14.77 11.57 -29.48
N MET A 44 14.38 10.32 -29.72
CA MET A 44 13.19 9.97 -30.51
C MET A 44 11.98 9.60 -29.65
N CYS A 45 12.18 8.82 -28.57
CA CYS A 45 11.09 8.34 -27.72
C CYS A 45 11.19 8.74 -26.24
N GLY A 46 12.31 9.33 -25.80
CA GLY A 46 12.51 9.73 -24.41
C GLY A 46 12.86 8.59 -23.44
N GLU A 47 13.20 7.39 -23.94
CA GLU A 47 13.71 6.30 -23.10
C GLU A 47 15.01 6.73 -22.40
N VAL A 48 15.14 6.41 -21.11
CA VAL A 48 16.33 6.74 -20.31
C VAL A 48 16.93 5.47 -19.73
N GLU A 49 18.22 5.26 -19.99
CA GLU A 49 19.02 4.18 -19.41
C GLU A 49 20.14 4.79 -18.56
N LEU A 50 20.05 4.66 -17.24
CA LEU A 50 21.09 5.18 -16.33
C LEU A 50 22.34 4.31 -16.36
N ASP A 51 23.51 4.92 -16.22
CA ASP A 51 24.75 4.18 -15.97
C ASP A 51 24.64 3.43 -14.64
N SER A 52 25.27 2.25 -14.50
CA SER A 52 25.00 1.32 -13.40
C SER A 52 25.09 1.94 -12.00
N SER A 53 26.10 2.76 -11.73
CA SER A 53 26.25 3.43 -10.43
C SER A 53 25.18 4.50 -10.17
N CYS A 54 24.69 5.15 -11.23
CA CYS A 54 23.59 6.10 -11.17
C CYS A 54 22.25 5.38 -11.00
N SER A 55 22.05 4.24 -11.66
CA SER A 55 20.87 3.38 -11.49
C SER A 55 20.72 2.93 -10.04
N ASP A 56 21.78 2.38 -9.43
CA ASP A 56 21.74 1.92 -8.04
C ASP A 56 21.38 3.06 -7.07
N ARG A 57 21.97 4.25 -7.28
CA ARG A 57 21.68 5.45 -6.47
C ARG A 57 20.24 5.92 -6.64
N TYR A 58 19.74 5.93 -7.87
CA TYR A 58 18.39 6.35 -8.22
C TYR A 58 17.35 5.39 -7.63
N ASP A 59 17.56 4.08 -7.78
CA ASP A 59 16.70 3.03 -7.25
C ASP A 59 16.66 3.07 -5.72
N HIS A 60 17.83 3.21 -5.07
CA HIS A 60 17.90 3.34 -3.62
C HIS A 60 17.14 4.56 -3.11
N ALA A 61 17.32 5.72 -3.75
CA ALA A 61 16.60 6.94 -3.40
C ALA A 61 15.07 6.78 -3.58
N GLY A 62 14.65 6.09 -4.64
CA GLY A 62 13.25 5.74 -4.88
C GLY A 62 12.67 4.83 -3.80
N ASP A 63 13.39 3.78 -3.42
CA ASP A 63 12.99 2.84 -2.37
C ASP A 63 12.88 3.54 -1.01
N GLU A 64 13.85 4.38 -0.65
CA GLU A 64 13.79 5.18 0.58
C GLU A 64 12.54 6.07 0.61
N LEU A 65 12.24 6.73 -0.52
CA LEU A 65 11.09 7.63 -0.65
C LEU A 65 9.76 6.87 -0.52
N VAL A 66 9.61 5.73 -1.20
CA VAL A 66 8.42 4.87 -1.11
C VAL A 66 8.26 4.33 0.31
N ASN A 67 9.34 3.87 0.93
CA ASN A 67 9.32 3.34 2.29
C ASN A 67 8.99 4.42 3.32
N ALA A 68 9.50 5.65 3.15
CA ALA A 68 9.12 6.80 3.96
C ALA A 68 7.62 7.09 3.86
N ALA A 69 7.06 7.12 2.64
CA ALA A 69 5.64 7.33 2.43
C ALA A 69 4.78 6.23 3.08
N ARG A 70 5.22 4.97 3.02
CA ARG A 70 4.54 3.84 3.69
C ARG A 70 4.57 3.98 5.21
N ARG A 71 5.71 4.34 5.79
CA ARG A 71 5.85 4.57 7.25
C ARG A 71 4.94 5.69 7.74
N MET A 72 4.81 6.79 6.99
CA MET A 72 3.89 7.88 7.34
C MET A 72 2.43 7.42 7.40
N ILE A 73 2.01 6.58 6.45
CA ILE A 73 0.66 5.99 6.47
C ILE A 73 0.49 5.07 7.68
N GLY A 74 1.50 4.25 7.99
CA GLY A 74 1.49 3.36 9.15
C GLY A 74 1.38 4.10 10.49
N GLU A 75 2.16 5.18 10.67
CA GLU A 75 2.10 6.01 11.87
C GLU A 75 0.76 6.74 12.01
N GLU A 76 0.14 7.17 10.91
CA GLU A 76 -1.21 7.73 10.93
C GLU A 76 -2.25 6.69 11.39
N MET A 77 -2.20 5.46 10.87
CA MET A 77 -3.06 4.38 11.35
C MET A 77 -2.88 4.13 12.84
N LYS A 78 -1.63 4.06 13.31
CA LYS A 78 -1.28 3.83 14.71
C LYS A 78 -1.80 4.95 15.60
N ARG A 79 -1.67 6.22 15.18
CA ARG A 79 -2.19 7.40 15.86
C ARG A 79 -3.71 7.29 16.02
N ILE A 80 -4.43 7.05 14.94
CA ILE A 80 -5.89 6.93 14.94
C ILE A 80 -6.33 5.76 15.83
N ARG A 81 -5.73 4.58 15.67
CA ARG A 81 -6.06 3.40 16.46
C ARG A 81 -5.90 3.65 17.96
N ARG A 82 -4.79 4.29 18.37
CA ARG A 82 -4.53 4.65 19.77
C ARG A 82 -5.54 5.66 20.30
N LYS A 83 -5.93 6.66 19.50
CA LYS A 83 -6.99 7.63 19.86
C LYS A 83 -8.34 6.95 20.08
N LEU A 84 -8.64 5.92 19.29
CA LEU A 84 -9.85 5.10 19.45
C LEU A 84 -9.75 4.05 20.57
N HIS A 85 -8.64 4.03 21.32
CA HIS A 85 -8.37 3.07 22.39
C HIS A 85 -8.45 1.59 21.95
N LEU A 86 -8.06 1.31 20.71
CA LEU A 86 -8.07 -0.04 20.16
C LEU A 86 -6.68 -0.68 20.25
N SER A 87 -6.62 -1.94 20.69
CA SER A 87 -5.47 -2.80 20.41
C SER A 87 -5.42 -3.17 18.92
N GLN A 88 -4.26 -3.64 18.44
CA GLN A 88 -4.13 -4.14 17.07
C GLN A 88 -5.08 -5.33 16.82
N LYS A 89 -5.25 -6.21 17.82
CA LYS A 89 -6.15 -7.37 17.76
C LYS A 89 -7.62 -6.95 17.58
N GLU A 90 -8.07 -5.97 18.36
CA GLU A 90 -9.44 -5.44 18.24
C GLU A 90 -9.66 -4.76 16.89
N ALA A 91 -8.68 -3.98 16.44
CA ALA A 91 -8.74 -3.30 15.16
C ALA A 91 -8.80 -4.29 14.00
N VAL A 92 -8.05 -5.40 14.04
CA VAL A 92 -8.17 -6.49 13.07
C VAL A 92 -9.59 -7.08 13.08
N SER A 93 -10.06 -7.47 14.28
CA SER A 93 -11.32 -8.18 14.43
C SER A 93 -12.53 -7.39 13.91
N PHE A 94 -12.53 -6.07 14.10
CA PHE A 94 -13.69 -5.23 13.82
C PHE A 94 -13.54 -4.35 12.56
N LEU A 95 -12.34 -3.86 12.23
CA LEU A 95 -12.17 -2.93 11.11
C LEU A 95 -11.74 -3.58 9.80
N SER A 96 -10.82 -4.56 9.85
CA SER A 96 -10.18 -5.06 8.63
C SER A 96 -10.60 -6.47 8.25
N GLY A 97 -10.96 -7.33 9.20
CA GLY A 97 -11.23 -8.75 8.95
C GLY A 97 -10.03 -9.52 8.38
N GLY A 98 -8.83 -8.95 8.40
CA GLY A 98 -7.62 -9.56 7.89
C GLY A 98 -6.98 -10.57 8.85
N GLY A 99 -5.81 -11.10 8.48
CA GLY A 99 -5.03 -11.96 9.37
C GLY A 99 -4.61 -11.23 10.66
N HIS A 100 -4.34 -11.99 11.73
CA HIS A 100 -4.09 -11.45 13.08
C HIS A 100 -2.96 -10.40 13.16
N ASN A 101 -2.03 -10.39 12.20
CA ASN A 101 -0.91 -9.44 12.13
C ASN A 101 -1.13 -8.25 11.18
N ALA A 102 -2.32 -8.08 10.60
CA ALA A 102 -2.55 -7.05 9.57
C ALA A 102 -2.19 -5.64 10.05
N PHE A 103 -2.71 -5.22 11.20
CA PHE A 103 -2.40 -3.89 11.77
C PHE A 103 -0.92 -3.72 12.12
N SER A 104 -0.23 -4.76 12.59
CA SER A 104 1.22 -4.69 12.83
C SER A 104 1.99 -4.41 11.54
N ARG A 105 1.66 -5.12 10.45
CA ARG A 105 2.29 -4.93 9.13
C ARG A 105 1.98 -3.55 8.54
N TYR A 106 0.75 -3.08 8.69
CA TYR A 106 0.35 -1.74 8.23
C TYR A 106 1.08 -0.64 9.00
N GLU A 107 1.13 -0.73 10.33
CA GLU A 107 1.76 0.26 11.20
C GLU A 107 3.28 0.33 11.00
N ARG A 108 3.93 -0.79 10.64
CA ARG A 108 5.35 -0.82 10.26
C ARG A 108 5.62 -0.38 8.83
N GLY A 109 4.59 -0.12 8.02
CA GLY A 109 4.72 0.24 6.61
C GLY A 109 5.16 -0.91 5.70
N GLU A 110 5.10 -2.16 6.17
CA GLU A 110 5.47 -3.35 5.38
C GLU A 110 4.46 -3.62 4.26
N VAL A 111 3.19 -3.30 4.51
CA VAL A 111 2.09 -3.44 3.56
C VAL A 111 1.21 -2.21 3.64
N LEU A 112 0.71 -1.75 2.51
CA LEU A 112 -0.28 -0.68 2.48
C LEU A 112 -1.64 -1.19 2.94
N PRO A 113 -2.34 -0.45 3.82
CA PRO A 113 -3.71 -0.79 4.18
C PRO A 113 -4.66 -0.61 2.97
N PRO A 114 -5.75 -1.38 2.89
CA PRO A 114 -6.81 -1.13 1.92
C PRO A 114 -7.35 0.31 2.04
N LYS A 115 -7.66 0.94 0.90
CA LYS A 115 -8.19 2.33 0.87
C LYS A 115 -9.44 2.49 1.73
N ALA A 116 -10.36 1.53 1.69
CA ALA A 116 -11.59 1.55 2.48
C ALA A 116 -11.31 1.54 3.99
N LEU A 117 -10.32 0.77 4.45
CA LEU A 117 -9.93 0.73 5.85
C LEU A 117 -9.38 2.09 6.31
N MET A 118 -8.50 2.70 5.51
CA MET A 118 -7.96 4.03 5.82
C MET A 118 -9.06 5.10 5.86
N LEU A 119 -10.03 5.04 4.94
CA LEU A 119 -11.18 5.94 4.91
C LEU A 119 -12.01 5.81 6.20
N LEU A 120 -12.38 4.58 6.59
CA LEU A 120 -13.12 4.30 7.81
C LEU A 120 -12.38 4.80 9.05
N MET A 121 -11.07 4.52 9.14
CA MET A 121 -10.25 5.00 10.25
C MET A 121 -10.22 6.52 10.33
N ARG A 122 -10.07 7.23 9.20
CA ARG A 122 -10.11 8.71 9.18
C ARG A 122 -11.49 9.27 9.54
N LEU A 123 -12.57 8.59 9.15
CA LEU A 123 -13.92 8.95 9.56
C LEU A 123 -14.08 8.82 11.08
N LEU A 124 -13.63 7.70 11.65
CA LEU A 124 -13.66 7.46 13.10
C LEU A 124 -12.72 8.39 13.87
N ASP A 125 -11.59 8.79 13.29
CA ASP A 125 -10.72 9.81 13.88
C ASP A 125 -11.45 11.16 14.00
N ARG A 126 -12.24 11.53 12.97
CA ARG A 126 -13.04 12.76 12.99
C ARG A 126 -14.25 12.66 13.92
N TYR A 127 -14.89 11.49 13.98
CA TYR A 127 -16.11 11.25 14.76
C TYR A 127 -15.97 10.00 15.65
N PRO A 128 -15.19 10.06 16.75
CA PRO A 128 -14.92 8.88 17.58
C PRO A 128 -16.17 8.22 18.20
N HIS A 129 -17.25 8.98 18.40
CA HIS A 129 -18.51 8.45 18.94
C HIS A 129 -19.17 7.40 18.01
N LEU A 130 -18.90 7.45 16.70
CA LEU A 130 -19.38 6.47 15.73
C LEU A 130 -18.70 5.10 15.86
N LEU A 131 -17.69 4.95 16.73
CA LEU A 131 -17.06 3.67 16.97
C LEU A 131 -18.04 2.63 17.52
N ALA A 132 -19.02 3.05 18.33
CA ALA A 132 -20.07 2.17 18.82
C ALA A 132 -20.93 1.65 17.67
N ASP A 133 -21.45 2.56 16.83
CA ASP A 133 -22.26 2.21 15.66
C ASP A 133 -21.47 1.32 14.68
N ALA A 134 -20.20 1.64 14.44
CA ALA A 134 -19.34 0.85 13.57
C ALA A 134 -19.16 -0.59 14.09
N ARG A 135 -19.08 -0.78 15.42
CA ARG A 135 -19.04 -2.13 16.02
C ARG A 135 -20.34 -2.88 15.79
N THR A 136 -21.48 -2.24 16.04
CA THR A 136 -22.80 -2.84 15.80
C THR A 136 -23.00 -3.19 14.33
N LEU A 137 -22.59 -2.33 13.41
CA LEU A 137 -22.69 -2.58 11.96
C LEU A 137 -21.73 -3.68 11.48
N ALA A 138 -20.60 -3.89 12.16
CA ALA A 138 -19.66 -4.96 11.83
C ALA A 138 -20.15 -6.34 12.25
N GLU A 139 -21.04 -6.44 13.25
CA GLU A 139 -21.64 -7.70 13.67
C GLU A 139 -22.47 -8.32 12.54
N GLY A 140 -22.07 -9.50 12.06
CA GLY A 140 -22.74 -10.19 10.96
C GLY A 140 -22.51 -9.58 9.57
N ALA A 141 -21.66 -8.55 9.44
CA ALA A 141 -21.32 -7.93 8.16
C ALA A 141 -20.62 -8.89 7.18
N ASP A 142 -19.99 -9.94 7.71
CA ASP A 142 -19.36 -10.96 6.89
C ASP A 142 -20.37 -11.93 6.26
N LEU A 143 -21.66 -11.87 6.64
CA LEU A 143 -22.74 -12.74 6.19
C LEU A 143 -22.41 -14.25 6.30
N ARG A 144 -21.39 -14.62 7.09
CA ARG A 144 -20.91 -16.01 7.24
C ARG A 144 -21.73 -16.81 8.25
N GLY A 145 -22.75 -16.19 8.84
CA GLY A 145 -23.73 -16.85 9.70
C GLY A 145 -24.65 -17.78 8.91
N PHE A 146 -24.10 -18.86 8.35
CA PHE A 146 -24.90 -19.93 7.76
C PHE A 146 -25.73 -20.60 8.86
N LYS A 147 -27.05 -20.47 8.79
CA LYS A 147 -27.97 -21.28 9.58
C LYS A 147 -28.28 -22.54 8.78
N THR A 148 -27.73 -23.68 9.20
CA THR A 148 -28.13 -24.98 8.65
C THR A 148 -29.37 -25.46 9.37
N THR A 149 -30.53 -25.42 8.70
CA THR A 149 -31.73 -26.09 9.20
C THR A 149 -31.64 -27.57 8.85
N VAL A 150 -31.42 -28.43 9.85
CA VAL A 150 -31.49 -29.88 9.66
C VAL A 150 -32.96 -30.29 9.76
N HIS A 151 -33.61 -30.56 8.63
CA HIS A 151 -34.93 -31.19 8.62
C HIS A 151 -34.77 -32.67 8.97
N LYS A 152 -35.14 -33.05 10.20
CA LYS A 152 -35.27 -34.46 10.59
C LYS A 152 -36.62 -34.98 10.10
N GLU A 153 -36.70 -35.48 8.88
CA GLU A 153 -37.96 -36.04 8.35
C GLU A 153 -38.33 -37.41 8.94
N HIS A 154 -37.45 -38.06 9.72
CA HIS A 154 -37.72 -39.39 10.26
C HIS A 154 -37.17 -39.57 11.69
N GLU A 155 -37.74 -38.89 12.67
CA GLU A 155 -37.72 -39.42 14.05
C GLU A 155 -38.88 -40.41 14.17
N ILE A 156 -38.56 -41.70 14.01
CA ILE A 156 -39.54 -42.78 14.23
C ILE A 156 -39.92 -42.73 15.72
N LEU A 157 -41.18 -42.40 15.99
CA LEU A 157 -41.75 -42.48 17.34
C LEU A 157 -41.63 -43.93 17.85
N THR A 158 -40.67 -44.18 18.75
CA THR A 158 -40.68 -45.41 19.54
C THR A 158 -41.72 -45.26 20.63
N THR A 159 -42.93 -45.74 20.38
CA THR A 159 -43.94 -45.98 21.42
C THR A 159 -43.47 -47.14 22.30
N SER A 160 -43.37 -46.87 23.60
CA SER A 160 -43.10 -47.85 24.67
C SER A 160 -44.32 -48.71 24.96
#